data_AF-A0A1Z5L1B6-F1
#
_entry.id   AF-A0A1Z5L1B6-F1
#
_cell.length_a   1.000
_cell.length_b   1.000
_cell.length_c   1.000
_cell.angle_alpha   90.00
_cell.angle_beta   90.00
_cell.angle_gamma   90.00
#
_symmetry.space_group_name_H-M   'P 1'
#
loop_
_entity.id
_entity.type
_entity.pdbx_description
1 polymer ?
#
loop_
_entity_poly.entity_id
_entity_poly.type
_entity_poly.pdbx_seq_one_letter_code
_entity_poly.pdbx_strand_id
1 'polypeptide(L)'
;MFHDLIIVKQKTLENDKFWQSIVEHCLEKAVREDIELHVLKEPSAENRWNAFVGAVERAKRKSRKCVLLVEQVMLALCYPRLDVAVTKGFNHLLKAPFCVHPKTGRVCVPIDINQVDTFNPFVVPTIGRLCNEIDIYDAEHKVPEDENKVLSNEYRKTGLVASINLFKRFVDDLSGEWRQKRLELSDKTGTF
;
A
#
# COMPACT_ATOMS: atom_id res chain seq x y z
N MET A 1 12.87 3.88 -6.07
CA MET A 1 11.85 2.84 -5.89
C MET A 1 11.97 1.70 -6.91
N PHE A 2 11.80 1.94 -8.22
CA PHE A 2 11.81 0.86 -9.23
C PHE A 2 13.04 -0.05 -9.15
N HIS A 3 14.25 0.53 -9.15
CA HIS A 3 15.50 -0.24 -9.11
C HIS A 3 15.59 -1.15 -7.87
N ASP A 4 15.46 -0.57 -6.68
CA ASP A 4 15.50 -1.33 -5.42
C ASP A 4 14.42 -2.41 -5.34
N LEU A 5 13.17 -2.08 -5.71
CA LEU A 5 12.05 -3.01 -5.59
C LEU A 5 12.07 -4.11 -6.67
N ILE A 6 12.11 -3.73 -7.94
CA ILE A 6 11.91 -4.65 -9.07
C ILE A 6 13.20 -5.37 -9.45
N ILE A 7 14.32 -4.64 -9.51
CA ILE A 7 15.60 -5.19 -9.99
C ILE A 7 16.31 -5.94 -8.87
N VAL A 8 16.44 -5.33 -7.69
CA VAL A 8 17.24 -5.90 -6.59
C VAL A 8 16.43 -6.88 -5.73
N LYS A 9 15.30 -6.44 -5.17
CA LYS A 9 14.52 -7.24 -4.20
C LYS A 9 13.69 -8.34 -4.84
N GLN A 10 12.91 -8.01 -5.87
CA GLN A 10 12.00 -8.97 -6.51
C GLN A 10 12.65 -9.75 -7.66
N LYS A 11 13.68 -9.19 -8.30
CA LYS A 11 14.35 -9.77 -9.48
C LYS A 11 13.36 -10.19 -10.58
N THR A 12 12.25 -9.47 -10.71
CA THR A 12 11.12 -9.83 -11.60
C THR A 12 11.57 -9.98 -13.05
N LEU A 13 12.58 -9.22 -13.46
CA LEU A 13 13.12 -9.19 -14.82
C LEU A 13 13.98 -10.42 -15.18
N GLU A 14 14.35 -11.28 -14.22
CA GLU A 14 14.99 -12.58 -14.51
C GLU A 14 14.01 -13.61 -15.10
N ASN A 15 12.71 -13.34 -15.04
CA ASN A 15 11.69 -14.24 -15.56
C ASN A 15 11.49 -14.05 -17.07
N ASP A 16 11.80 -15.07 -17.87
CA ASP A 16 11.64 -15.04 -19.32
C ASP A 16 10.18 -14.86 -19.76
N LYS A 17 9.20 -15.37 -18.99
CA LYS A 17 7.77 -15.20 -19.30
C LYS A 17 7.33 -13.75 -19.29
N PHE A 18 7.96 -12.94 -18.44
CA PHE A 18 7.68 -11.50 -18.39
C PHE A 18 8.10 -10.82 -19.71
N TRP A 19 9.30 -11.13 -20.19
CA TRP A 19 9.80 -10.57 -21.45
C TRP A 19 9.05 -11.10 -22.66
N GLN A 20 8.66 -12.38 -22.67
CA GLN A 20 7.80 -12.95 -23.72
C GLN A 20 6.47 -12.19 -23.81
N SER A 21 5.84 -11.87 -22.68
CA SER A 21 4.64 -11.03 -22.66
C SER A 21 4.89 -9.63 -23.24
N ILE A 22 6.03 -8.99 -22.93
CA ILE A 22 6.39 -7.70 -23.55
C ILE A 22 6.54 -7.84 -25.06
N VAL A 23 7.23 -8.88 -25.54
CA VAL A 23 7.42 -9.14 -26.97
C VAL A 23 6.08 -9.32 -27.69
N GLU A 24 5.15 -10.08 -27.11
CA GLU A 24 3.83 -10.32 -27.69
C GLU A 24 3.01 -9.02 -27.85
N HIS A 25 3.09 -8.11 -26.89
CA HIS A 25 2.31 -6.86 -26.90
C HIS A 25 3.06 -5.69 -27.56
N CYS A 26 4.35 -5.85 -27.87
CA CYS A 26 5.14 -4.81 -28.52
C CYS A 26 4.84 -4.74 -30.01
N LEU A 27 4.32 -3.60 -30.47
CA LEU A 27 4.00 -3.39 -31.89
C LEU A 27 5.24 -3.19 -32.76
N GLU A 28 6.37 -2.80 -32.16
CA GLU A 28 7.57 -2.35 -32.87
C GLU A 28 8.54 -3.52 -33.09
N LYS A 29 8.62 -3.99 -34.33
CA LYS A 29 9.40 -5.18 -34.72
C LYS A 29 10.88 -5.10 -34.30
N ALA A 30 11.51 -3.94 -34.51
CA ALA A 30 12.92 -3.75 -34.16
C ALA A 30 13.18 -3.90 -32.65
N VAL A 31 12.24 -3.48 -31.80
CA VAL A 31 12.37 -3.64 -30.34
C VAL A 31 12.18 -5.09 -29.94
N ARG A 32 11.23 -5.80 -30.55
CA ARG A 32 11.01 -7.23 -30.30
C ARG A 32 12.26 -8.06 -30.60
N GLU A 33 12.84 -7.86 -31.77
CA GLU A 33 14.06 -8.55 -32.19
C GLU A 33 15.23 -8.24 -31.23
N ASP A 34 15.41 -6.98 -30.83
CA ASP A 34 16.43 -6.60 -29.85
C ASP A 34 16.20 -7.27 -28.48
N ILE A 35 14.95 -7.37 -28.01
CA ILE A 35 14.62 -8.05 -26.75
C ILE A 35 14.98 -9.54 -26.83
N GLU A 36 14.59 -10.22 -27.90
CA GLU A 36 14.89 -11.65 -28.09
C GLU A 36 16.40 -11.91 -28.23
N LEU A 37 17.11 -11.05 -28.94
CA LEU A 37 18.53 -11.24 -29.24
C LEU A 37 19.46 -10.82 -28.12
N HIS A 38 19.11 -9.78 -27.35
CA HIS A 38 20.00 -9.16 -26.38
C HIS A 38 19.45 -9.26 -24.95
N VAL A 39 18.17 -8.95 -24.72
CA VAL A 39 17.63 -8.92 -23.35
C VAL A 39 17.53 -10.34 -22.78
N LEU A 40 16.93 -11.30 -23.50
CA LEU A 40 16.74 -12.66 -22.97
C LEU A 40 18.06 -13.41 -22.69
N LYS A 41 19.16 -13.01 -23.34
CA LYS A 41 20.48 -13.64 -23.15
C LYS A 41 21.23 -13.15 -21.92
N GLU A 42 20.82 -12.01 -21.34
CA GLU A 42 21.47 -11.47 -20.16
C GLU A 42 21.11 -12.27 -18.89
N PRO A 43 22.07 -12.51 -17.98
CA PRO A 43 21.87 -13.41 -16.84
C PRO A 43 21.17 -12.76 -15.64
N SER A 44 21.20 -11.44 -15.50
CA SER A 44 20.69 -10.72 -14.33
C SER A 44 19.57 -9.76 -14.67
N ALA A 45 18.68 -9.50 -13.70
CA ALA A 45 17.61 -8.49 -13.85
C ALA A 45 18.17 -7.12 -14.28
N GLU A 46 19.32 -6.73 -13.73
CA GLU A 46 19.97 -5.44 -14.01
C GLU A 46 20.49 -5.37 -15.45
N ASN A 47 21.20 -6.40 -15.91
CA ASN A 47 21.70 -6.44 -17.28
C ASN A 47 20.54 -6.49 -18.28
N ARG A 48 19.50 -7.27 -17.99
CA ARG A 48 18.28 -7.33 -18.80
C ARG A 48 17.61 -5.96 -18.91
N TRP A 49 17.50 -5.24 -17.80
CA TRP A 49 16.96 -3.88 -17.80
C TRP A 49 17.80 -2.91 -18.63
N ASN A 50 19.12 -2.91 -18.45
CA ASN A 50 20.03 -2.05 -19.19
C ASN A 50 20.00 -2.34 -20.71
N ALA A 51 19.99 -3.62 -21.09
CA ALA A 51 19.85 -4.05 -22.48
C ALA A 51 18.52 -3.58 -23.09
N PHE A 52 17.42 -3.69 -22.33
CA PHE A 52 16.09 -3.25 -22.75
C PHE A 52 16.04 -1.72 -22.93
N VAL A 53 16.52 -0.95 -21.96
CA VAL A 53 16.58 0.52 -22.08
C VAL A 53 17.41 0.91 -23.30
N GLY A 54 18.57 0.28 -23.52
CA GLY A 54 19.39 0.51 -24.71
C GLY A 54 18.66 0.21 -26.02
N ALA A 55 17.90 -0.88 -26.07
CA ALA A 55 17.08 -1.25 -27.23
C ALA A 55 16.00 -0.18 -27.52
N VAL A 56 15.29 0.26 -26.47
CA VAL A 56 14.27 1.30 -26.61
C VAL A 56 14.89 2.62 -27.04
N GLU A 57 16.03 3.05 -26.48
CA GLU A 57 16.72 4.28 -26.88
C GLU A 57 17.17 4.27 -28.35
N ARG A 58 17.63 3.12 -28.86
CA ARG A 58 17.92 2.97 -30.29
C ARG A 58 16.65 3.09 -31.14
N ALA A 59 15.56 2.48 -30.70
CA ALA A 59 14.30 2.50 -31.42
C ALA A 59 13.61 3.87 -31.40
N LYS A 60 13.74 4.62 -30.30
CA LYS A 60 13.24 6.00 -30.15
C LYS A 60 13.73 6.93 -31.25
N ARG A 61 14.97 6.73 -31.74
CA ARG A 61 15.55 7.50 -32.85
C ARG A 61 14.85 7.26 -34.19
N LYS A 62 14.15 6.13 -34.34
CA LYS A 62 13.49 5.70 -35.58
C LYS A 62 11.97 5.86 -35.52
N SER A 63 11.36 5.67 -34.35
CA SER A 63 9.90 5.71 -34.16
C SER A 63 9.54 6.43 -32.87
N ARG A 64 8.64 7.42 -32.96
CA ARG A 64 8.07 8.11 -31.79
C ARG A 64 7.18 7.20 -30.94
N LYS A 65 6.74 6.04 -31.45
CA LYS A 65 5.88 5.10 -30.73
C LYS A 65 6.62 4.38 -29.59
N CYS A 66 7.96 4.29 -29.68
CA CYS A 66 8.81 3.67 -28.64
C CYS A 66 9.14 4.61 -27.48
N VAL A 67 8.72 5.89 -27.54
CA VAL A 67 9.20 6.92 -26.61
C VAL A 67 8.82 6.65 -25.16
N LEU A 68 7.67 6.01 -24.92
CA LEU A 68 7.18 5.75 -23.58
C LEU A 68 7.29 4.29 -23.15
N LEU A 69 8.00 3.45 -23.91
CA LEU A 69 7.97 2.01 -23.69
C LEU A 69 8.66 1.61 -22.37
N VAL A 70 9.72 2.32 -21.96
CA VAL A 70 10.38 2.11 -20.66
C VAL A 70 9.41 2.47 -19.53
N GLU A 71 8.78 3.63 -19.63
CA GLU A 71 7.83 4.15 -18.66
C GLU A 71 6.58 3.27 -18.54
N GLN A 72 6.09 2.73 -19.67
CA GLN A 72 4.98 1.77 -19.71
C GLN A 72 5.32 0.49 -18.94
N VAL A 73 6.53 -0.04 -19.12
CA VAL A 73 6.99 -1.22 -18.36
C VAL A 73 7.11 -0.90 -16.87
N MET A 74 7.66 0.27 -16.52
CA MET A 74 7.74 0.71 -15.13
C MET A 74 6.34 0.83 -14.49
N LEU A 75 5.37 1.40 -15.22
CA LEU A 75 3.99 1.51 -14.76
C LEU A 75 3.34 0.13 -14.63
N ALA A 76 3.52 -0.76 -15.60
CA ALA A 76 2.96 -2.11 -15.54
C ALA A 76 3.45 -2.91 -14.31
N LEU A 77 4.67 -2.65 -13.86
CA LEU A 77 5.30 -3.32 -12.72
C LEU A 77 5.04 -2.63 -11.37
N CYS A 78 5.03 -1.30 -11.32
CA CYS A 78 5.00 -0.55 -10.06
C CYS A 78 3.70 0.21 -9.81
N TYR A 79 2.85 0.42 -10.82
CA TYR A 79 1.61 1.16 -10.62
C TYR A 79 0.60 0.31 -9.83
N PRO A 80 -0.10 0.90 -8.84
CA PRO A 80 -1.09 0.16 -8.06
C PRO A 80 -2.23 -0.34 -8.94
N ARG A 81 -2.52 -1.64 -8.86
CA ARG A 81 -3.70 -2.23 -9.50
C ARG A 81 -4.92 -1.94 -8.63
N LEU A 82 -5.78 -1.05 -9.11
CA LEU A 82 -6.97 -0.64 -8.39
C LEU A 82 -8.10 -1.67 -8.59
N ASP A 83 -8.71 -2.11 -7.50
CA ASP A 83 -9.96 -2.86 -7.56
C ASP A 83 -11.11 -1.87 -7.83
N VAL A 84 -11.46 -1.75 -9.11
CA VAL A 84 -12.43 -0.78 -9.60
C VAL A 84 -13.84 -1.05 -9.03
N ALA A 85 -14.17 -2.29 -8.66
CA ALA A 85 -15.50 -2.63 -8.14
C ALA A 85 -15.75 -1.99 -6.76
N VAL A 86 -14.69 -1.79 -5.98
CA VAL A 86 -14.73 -1.13 -4.66
C VAL A 86 -15.11 0.35 -4.76
N THR A 87 -14.76 1.03 -5.85
CA THR A 87 -14.93 2.49 -5.97
C THR A 87 -16.15 2.90 -6.79
N LYS A 88 -16.69 2.02 -7.66
CA LYS A 88 -17.78 2.38 -8.58
C LYS A 88 -19.16 2.49 -7.92
N GLY A 89 -19.46 1.64 -6.96
CA GLY A 89 -20.80 1.51 -6.38
C GLY A 89 -20.91 2.18 -5.02
N PHE A 90 -21.95 3.01 -4.82
CA PHE A 90 -22.23 3.64 -3.52
C PHE A 90 -22.55 2.64 -2.40
N ASN A 91 -23.06 1.45 -2.74
CA ASN A 91 -23.49 0.44 -1.77
C ASN A 91 -22.43 -0.64 -1.50
N HIS A 92 -21.17 -0.40 -1.89
CA HIS A 92 -20.10 -1.37 -1.66
C HIS A 92 -19.74 -1.44 -0.17
N LEU A 93 -19.75 -2.64 0.40
CA LEU A 93 -19.40 -2.85 1.81
C LEU A 93 -17.90 -3.02 1.95
N LEU A 94 -17.28 -2.15 2.75
CA LEU A 94 -15.87 -2.23 3.10
C LEU A 94 -15.68 -2.69 4.54
N LYS A 95 -14.52 -3.32 4.78
CA LYS A 95 -14.11 -3.71 6.13
C LYS A 95 -13.94 -2.45 7.00
N ALA A 96 -14.56 -2.45 8.17
CA ALA A 96 -14.40 -1.36 9.13
C ALA A 96 -12.96 -1.34 9.72
N PRO A 97 -12.44 -0.15 10.08
CA PRO A 97 -11.20 -0.04 10.84
C PRO A 97 -11.26 -0.85 12.14
N PHE A 98 -10.09 -1.33 12.58
CA PHE A 98 -9.90 -2.14 13.79
C PHE A 98 -10.59 -3.52 13.81
N CYS A 99 -11.25 -3.95 12.73
CA CYS A 99 -11.74 -5.33 12.62
C CYS A 99 -10.59 -6.34 12.62
N VAL A 100 -10.75 -7.45 13.36
CA VAL A 100 -9.81 -8.57 13.36
C VAL A 100 -9.91 -9.36 12.05
N HIS A 101 -8.79 -9.64 11.40
CA HIS A 101 -8.78 -10.49 10.22
C HIS A 101 -8.86 -11.98 10.63
N PRO A 102 -9.88 -12.74 10.20
CA PRO A 102 -10.19 -14.05 10.78
C PRO A 102 -9.08 -15.07 10.63
N LYS A 103 -8.36 -15.07 9.49
CA LYS A 103 -7.29 -16.05 9.24
C LYS A 103 -5.97 -15.72 9.94
N THR A 104 -5.71 -14.45 10.25
CA THR A 104 -4.40 -14.01 10.74
C THR A 104 -4.45 -13.53 12.19
N GLY A 105 -5.64 -13.31 12.74
CA GLY A 105 -5.85 -12.70 14.04
C GLY A 105 -5.38 -11.24 14.13
N ARG A 106 -4.81 -10.65 13.06
CA ARG A 106 -4.28 -9.29 13.06
C ARG A 106 -5.40 -8.26 13.06
N VAL A 107 -5.22 -7.19 13.83
CA VAL A 107 -6.12 -6.04 13.88
C VAL A 107 -5.87 -5.14 12.66
N CYS A 108 -6.92 -4.72 11.96
CA CYS A 108 -6.80 -3.76 10.85
C CYS A 108 -6.57 -2.33 11.37
N VAL A 109 -5.31 -2.02 11.67
CA VAL A 109 -4.89 -0.70 12.16
C VAL A 109 -4.78 0.33 11.02
N PRO A 110 -5.02 1.63 11.28
CA PRO A 110 -4.69 2.70 10.35
C PRO A 110 -3.17 2.75 10.09
N ILE A 111 -2.80 3.26 8.92
CA ILE A 111 -1.40 3.42 8.50
C ILE A 111 -1.05 4.91 8.53
N ASP A 112 0.07 5.26 9.16
CA ASP A 112 0.58 6.63 9.15
C ASP A 112 1.25 6.91 7.81
N ILE A 113 0.69 7.86 7.04
CA ILE A 113 1.19 8.23 5.72
C ILE A 113 2.61 8.81 5.81
N ASN A 114 2.93 9.51 6.91
CA ASN A 114 4.26 10.12 7.10
C ASN A 114 5.34 9.09 7.41
N GLN A 115 4.95 7.85 7.75
CA GLN A 115 5.87 6.75 8.07
C GLN A 115 5.50 5.48 7.27
N VAL A 116 4.93 5.64 6.08
CA VAL A 116 4.43 4.50 5.29
C VAL A 116 5.54 3.50 4.94
N ASP A 117 6.76 3.97 4.68
CA ASP A 117 7.91 3.11 4.33
C ASP A 117 8.39 2.22 5.49
N THR A 118 8.05 2.58 6.73
CA THR A 118 8.40 1.78 7.93
C THR A 118 7.27 0.84 8.36
N PHE A 119 6.10 0.94 7.72
CA PHE A 119 4.96 0.08 8.05
C PHE A 119 5.27 -1.38 7.70
N ASN A 120 5.20 -2.24 8.72
CA ASN A 120 5.42 -3.67 8.56
C ASN A 120 4.14 -4.46 8.90
N PRO A 121 3.50 -5.13 7.91
CA PRO A 121 2.25 -5.85 8.14
C PRO A 121 2.40 -7.07 9.05
N PHE A 122 3.62 -7.58 9.26
CA PHE A 122 3.87 -8.77 10.08
C PHE A 122 3.92 -8.47 11.58
N VAL A 123 4.22 -7.23 11.96
CA VAL A 123 4.33 -6.81 13.38
C VAL A 123 3.05 -6.17 13.93
N VAL A 124 2.04 -5.96 13.06
CA VAL A 124 0.71 -5.50 13.47
C VAL A 124 0.14 -6.41 14.56
N PRO A 125 -0.42 -5.85 15.66
CA PRO A 125 -0.87 -6.65 16.80
C PRO A 125 -1.98 -7.63 16.40
N THR A 126 -1.90 -8.84 16.97
CA THR A 126 -2.96 -9.83 16.89
C THR A 126 -3.87 -9.73 18.10
N ILE A 127 -5.13 -10.15 17.96
CA ILE A 127 -6.09 -10.13 19.07
C ILE A 127 -5.59 -10.93 20.28
N GLY A 128 -5.01 -12.12 20.05
CA GLY A 128 -4.45 -12.94 21.13
C GLY A 128 -3.28 -12.26 21.84
N ARG A 129 -2.41 -11.55 21.09
CA ARG A 129 -1.33 -10.76 21.70
C ARG A 129 -1.90 -9.64 22.59
N LEU A 130 -2.93 -8.93 22.12
CA LEU A 130 -3.53 -7.84 22.88
C LEU A 130 -4.21 -8.34 24.16
N CYS A 131 -4.92 -9.47 24.11
CA CYS A 131 -5.49 -10.09 25.31
C CYS A 131 -4.39 -10.44 26.33
N ASN A 132 -3.32 -11.10 25.89
CA ASN A 132 -2.20 -11.45 26.77
C ASN A 132 -1.53 -10.21 27.39
N GLU A 133 -1.39 -9.10 26.64
CA GLU A 133 -0.85 -7.85 27.16
C GLU A 133 -1.72 -7.27 28.30
N ILE A 134 -3.05 -7.40 28.20
CA ILE A 134 -3.98 -6.99 29.27
C ILE A 134 -3.81 -7.90 30.49
N ASP A 135 -3.81 -9.22 30.29
CA ASP A 135 -3.71 -10.21 31.38
C ASP A 135 -2.40 -10.04 32.17
N ILE A 136 -1.27 -9.85 31.48
CA ILE A 136 0.03 -9.60 32.11
C ILE A 136 -0.01 -8.29 32.91
N TYR A 137 -0.55 -7.22 32.31
CA TYR A 137 -0.65 -5.93 32.98
C TYR A 137 -1.47 -6.01 34.27
N ASP A 138 -2.63 -6.68 34.23
CA ASP A 138 -3.50 -6.81 35.39
C ASP A 138 -2.91 -7.71 36.49
N ALA A 139 -2.18 -8.77 36.13
CA ALA A 139 -1.46 -9.63 37.06
C ALA A 139 -0.34 -8.87 37.80
N GLU A 140 0.41 -8.02 37.09
CA GLU A 140 1.50 -7.21 37.67
C GLU A 140 0.99 -6.10 38.58
N HIS A 141 -0.17 -5.50 38.25
CA HIS A 141 -0.68 -4.32 38.94
C HIS A 141 -1.72 -4.60 40.04
N LYS A 142 -1.95 -5.89 40.38
CA LYS A 142 -2.92 -6.35 41.40
C LYS A 142 -4.24 -5.58 41.35
N VAL A 143 -4.73 -5.33 40.15
CA VAL A 143 -5.97 -4.56 39.97
C VAL A 143 -7.11 -5.41 40.53
N PRO A 144 -7.89 -4.94 41.53
CA PRO A 144 -9.04 -5.69 42.01
C PRO A 144 -9.96 -6.01 40.83
N GLU A 145 -10.47 -7.24 40.76
CA GLU A 145 -11.59 -7.60 39.87
C GLU A 145 -12.81 -6.78 40.30
N ASP A 146 -12.96 -5.60 39.70
CA ASP A 146 -14.17 -4.81 39.83
C ASP A 146 -15.13 -5.23 38.70
N GLU A 147 -16.17 -5.96 39.06
CA GLU A 147 -17.23 -6.40 38.13
C GLU A 147 -17.93 -5.21 37.44
N ASN A 148 -17.81 -3.98 37.97
CA ASN A 148 -18.34 -2.76 37.37
C ASN A 148 -17.29 -1.92 36.61
N LYS A 149 -16.09 -2.46 36.37
CA LYS A 149 -15.01 -1.72 35.69
C LYS A 149 -15.46 -1.33 34.28
N VAL A 150 -15.58 -0.02 34.07
CA VAL A 150 -15.86 0.54 32.73
C VAL A 150 -14.68 0.23 31.82
N LEU A 151 -14.86 -0.74 30.92
CA LEU A 151 -13.86 -1.26 29.95
C LEU A 151 -13.34 -0.23 28.93
N SER A 152 -13.69 1.05 29.05
CA SER A 152 -13.54 2.07 28.00
C SER A 152 -12.09 2.43 27.65
N ASN A 153 -11.09 1.93 28.38
CA ASN A 153 -9.68 2.30 28.20
C ASN A 153 -8.69 1.14 28.31
N GLU A 154 -9.12 -0.13 28.31
CA GLU A 154 -8.18 -1.25 28.50
C GLU A 154 -7.13 -1.37 27.39
N TYR A 155 -7.48 -0.93 26.18
CA TYR A 155 -6.55 -0.85 25.07
C TYR A 155 -5.29 -0.03 25.40
N ARG A 156 -5.34 0.87 26.41
CA ARG A 156 -4.20 1.67 26.87
C ARG A 156 -3.06 0.85 27.46
N LYS A 157 -3.36 -0.38 27.88
CA LYS A 157 -2.38 -1.36 28.38
C LYS A 157 -1.64 -2.09 27.27
N THR A 158 -2.03 -1.87 26.00
CA THR A 158 -1.62 -2.73 24.87
C THR A 158 -0.83 -1.97 23.81
N GLY A 159 -0.21 -2.70 22.89
CA GLY A 159 0.42 -2.15 21.70
C GLY A 159 -0.52 -1.43 20.72
N LEU A 160 -1.85 -1.45 20.96
CA LEU A 160 -2.84 -0.79 20.10
C LEU A 160 -2.91 0.74 20.30
N VAL A 161 -2.30 1.27 21.36
CA VAL A 161 -2.36 2.70 21.72
C VAL A 161 -1.95 3.62 20.57
N ALA A 162 -0.83 3.33 19.91
CA ALA A 162 -0.32 4.16 18.83
C ALA A 162 -1.32 4.27 17.67
N SER A 163 -1.91 3.13 17.27
CA SER A 163 -2.90 3.05 16.21
C SER A 163 -4.20 3.80 16.55
N ILE A 164 -4.65 3.71 17.80
CA ILE A 164 -5.84 4.45 18.26
C ILE A 164 -5.57 5.95 18.30
N ASN A 165 -4.40 6.37 18.77
CA ASN A 165 -4.04 7.79 18.80
C ASN A 165 -3.86 8.38 17.40
N LEU A 166 -3.36 7.59 16.44
CA LEU A 166 -3.34 7.97 15.03
C LEU A 166 -4.77 8.18 14.48
N PHE A 167 -5.67 7.24 14.75
CA PHE A 167 -7.06 7.36 14.30
C PHE A 167 -7.81 8.53 14.95
N LYS A 168 -7.60 8.76 16.26
CA LYS A 168 -8.20 9.89 16.98
C LYS A 168 -7.81 11.22 16.34
N ARG A 169 -6.51 11.42 16.07
CA ARG A 169 -6.02 12.62 15.36
C ARG A 169 -6.74 12.83 14.03
N PHE A 170 -6.85 11.79 13.21
CA PHE A 170 -7.59 11.85 11.95
C PHE A 170 -9.07 12.28 12.14
N VAL A 171 -9.76 11.71 13.13
CA VAL A 171 -11.17 12.05 13.40
C VAL A 171 -11.32 13.48 13.95
N ASP A 172 -10.38 13.92 14.79
CA ASP A 172 -10.36 15.27 15.37
C ASP A 172 -10.15 16.32 14.26
N ASP A 173 -9.19 16.09 13.36
CA ASP A 173 -8.92 16.95 12.21
C ASP A 173 -10.14 17.05 11.28
N LEU A 174 -10.74 15.90 10.96
CA LEU A 174 -11.97 15.83 10.16
C LEU A 174 -13.10 16.63 10.84
N SER A 175 -13.29 16.44 12.14
CA SER A 175 -14.32 17.14 12.91
C SER A 175 -14.12 18.67 12.92
N GLY A 176 -12.87 19.12 12.98
CA GLY A 176 -12.50 20.52 12.84
C GLY A 176 -12.87 21.09 11.47
N GLU A 177 -12.50 20.39 10.40
CA GLU A 177 -12.84 20.77 9.02
C GLU A 177 -14.35 20.89 8.79
N TRP A 178 -15.13 19.91 9.26
CA TRP A 178 -16.60 19.94 9.15
C TRP A 178 -17.24 21.05 9.98
N ARG A 179 -16.68 21.38 11.14
CA ARG A 179 -17.15 22.51 11.95
C ARG A 179 -16.94 23.82 11.19
N GLN A 180 -15.76 24.02 10.59
CA GLN A 180 -15.46 25.21 9.80
C GLN A 180 -16.38 25.34 8.57
N LYS A 181 -16.52 24.28 7.78
CA LYS A 181 -17.41 24.26 6.60
C LYS A 181 -18.85 24.64 6.94
N ARG A 182 -19.35 24.18 8.08
CA ARG A 182 -20.72 24.50 8.54
C ARG A 182 -20.88 25.96 8.96
N LEU A 183 -19.87 26.55 9.60
CA LEU A 183 -19.88 27.98 9.91
C LEU A 183 -19.90 28.81 8.62
N GLU A 184 -19.04 28.49 7.65
CA GLU A 184 -19.00 29.14 6.35
C GLU A 184 -20.33 29.01 5.57
N LEU A 185 -21.04 27.89 5.72
CA LEU A 185 -22.37 27.69 5.14
C LEU A 185 -23.42 28.57 5.83
N SER A 186 -23.46 28.59 7.16
CA SER A 186 -24.39 29.41 7.95
C SER A 186 -24.23 30.91 7.67
N ASP A 187 -22.98 31.38 7.60
CA ASP A 187 -22.64 32.77 7.25
C ASP A 187 -23.14 33.14 5.84
N LYS A 188 -23.10 32.19 4.89
CA LYS A 188 -23.58 32.40 3.52
C LYS A 188 -25.10 32.34 3.39
N THR A 189 -25.78 31.50 4.17
CA THR A 189 -27.23 31.30 4.09
C THR A 189 -28.02 32.20 5.04
N GLY A 190 -27.36 33.06 5.84
CA GLY A 190 -28.00 34.01 6.76
C GLY A 190 -28.90 33.34 7.80
N THR A 191 -28.70 32.04 8.01
CA THR A 191 -29.45 31.19 8.93
C THR A 191 -28.53 30.89 10.09
N PHE A 192 -28.70 31.68 11.15
CA PHE A 192 -28.11 31.44 12.47
C PHE A 192 -28.78 30.22 13.13
#